data_AF-A0A252AXQ0-F1
#
_entry.id   AF-A0A252AXQ0-F1
#
_cell.length_a   1.000
_cell.length_b   1.000
_cell.length_c   1.000
_cell.angle_alpha   90.00
_cell.angle_beta   90.00
_cell.angle_gamma   90.00
#
_symmetry.space_group_name_H-M   'P 1'
#
loop_
_entity.id
_entity.type
_entity.pdbx_description
1 polymer ?
#
loop_
_entity_poly.entity_id
_entity_poly.type
_entity_poly.pdbx_seq_one_letter_code
_entity_poly.pdbx_strand_id
1 'polypeptide(L)'
;MKKALLATALTFGLFTAAGSVARADDTPTPPPPPPHHGMCHPHGHILSLDGIKLTSEQKKKIKAIMEANRPDFKGDMEQEHSIHEQIRTLLTTPGTVDTAQLNTLTQQLATLHTQRETAHLQKEVQIHDVLTKKQLAQIAEQKEDAHCPPPPPPPGDGAPPPPPPPADK
;
A
#
# COMPACT_ATOMS: atom_id res chain seq x y z
N MET A 1 41.45 2.13 -22.36
CA MET A 1 41.39 1.07 -23.39
C MET A 1 40.13 0.27 -23.17
N LYS A 2 39.22 0.28 -24.16
CA LYS A 2 37.91 -0.37 -24.14
C LYS A 2 38.09 -1.86 -24.41
N LYS A 3 37.57 -2.74 -23.56
CA LYS A 3 37.45 -4.18 -23.86
C LYS A 3 35.98 -4.48 -24.09
N ALA A 4 35.62 -4.58 -25.36
CA ALA A 4 34.32 -5.06 -25.82
C ALA A 4 34.29 -6.59 -25.72
N LEU A 5 33.21 -7.13 -25.16
CA LEU A 5 32.91 -8.56 -25.19
C LEU A 5 31.73 -8.78 -26.13
N LEU A 6 32.02 -9.46 -27.24
CA LEU A 6 31.07 -10.12 -28.11
C LEU A 6 30.50 -11.36 -27.40
N ALA A 7 29.19 -11.58 -27.47
CA ALA A 7 28.57 -12.89 -27.32
C ALA A 7 27.26 -12.91 -28.15
N THR A 8 27.34 -13.42 -29.38
CA THR A 8 26.91 -14.78 -29.81
C THR A 8 25.41 -14.85 -30.10
N ALA A 9 25.12 -14.93 -31.40
CA ALA A 9 23.81 -15.16 -31.97
C ALA A 9 23.25 -16.54 -31.60
N LEU A 10 21.96 -16.58 -31.30
CA LEU A 10 21.14 -17.80 -31.24
C LEU A 10 20.06 -17.69 -32.32
N THR A 11 20.16 -18.55 -33.33
CA THR A 11 19.13 -18.78 -34.34
C THR A 11 18.58 -20.20 -34.19
N PHE A 12 17.38 -20.36 -34.76
CA PHE A 12 16.60 -21.56 -35.06
C PHE A 12 15.59 -22.07 -34.03
N GLY A 13 14.35 -22.19 -34.54
CA GLY A 13 13.25 -22.93 -33.91
C GLY A 13 11.89 -22.62 -34.55
N LEU A 14 11.72 -22.93 -35.84
CA LEU A 14 10.42 -22.91 -36.52
C LEU A 14 9.58 -24.08 -35.99
N PHE A 15 8.42 -23.83 -35.39
CA PHE A 15 7.49 -24.88 -34.97
C PHE A 15 6.12 -24.70 -35.64
N THR A 16 5.62 -25.82 -36.13
CA THR A 16 4.42 -26.03 -36.94
C THR A 16 3.13 -25.80 -36.17
N ALA A 17 2.16 -25.09 -36.76
CA ALA A 17 0.80 -24.99 -36.27
C ALA A 17 -0.04 -26.19 -36.76
N ALA A 18 -0.49 -27.03 -35.84
CA ALA A 18 -1.49 -28.07 -36.06
C ALA A 18 -2.66 -27.82 -35.10
N GLY A 19 -3.88 -28.01 -35.64
CA GLY A 19 -5.11 -27.43 -35.13
C GLY A 19 -5.64 -27.97 -33.80
N SER A 20 -6.52 -27.19 -33.20
CA SER A 20 -7.51 -27.64 -32.22
C SER A 20 -8.74 -26.77 -32.41
N VAL A 21 -9.80 -27.36 -32.96
CA VAL A 21 -11.13 -26.75 -32.98
C VAL A 21 -11.68 -26.94 -31.56
N ALA A 22 -11.54 -25.92 -30.72
CA ALA A 22 -12.16 -25.91 -29.41
C ALA A 22 -13.67 -25.82 -29.60
N ARG A 23 -14.39 -26.81 -29.09
CA ARG A 23 -15.83 -26.71 -28.88
C ARG A 23 -16.04 -25.61 -27.84
N ALA A 24 -16.92 -24.66 -28.16
CA ALA A 24 -17.44 -23.70 -27.20
C ALA A 24 -18.36 -24.46 -26.24
N ASP A 25 -17.79 -24.96 -25.14
CA ASP A 25 -18.56 -25.25 -23.95
C ASP A 25 -18.83 -23.92 -23.25
N ASP A 26 -20.10 -23.57 -23.11
CA ASP A 26 -20.62 -22.49 -22.26
C ASP A 26 -20.27 -22.83 -20.80
N THR A 27 -19.02 -22.60 -20.40
CA THR A 27 -18.67 -22.51 -18.99
C THR A 27 -19.13 -21.14 -18.49
N PRO A 28 -19.98 -21.07 -17.45
CA PRO A 28 -20.28 -19.80 -16.79
C PRO A 28 -18.95 -19.14 -16.43
N THR A 29 -18.76 -17.91 -16.90
CA THR A 29 -17.62 -17.10 -16.50
C THR A 29 -17.55 -17.07 -14.98
N PRO A 30 -16.38 -17.35 -14.36
CA PRO A 30 -16.25 -17.18 -12.92
C PRO A 30 -16.62 -15.73 -12.58
N PRO A 31 -17.36 -15.50 -11.47
CA PRO A 31 -17.71 -14.15 -11.07
C PRO A 31 -16.42 -13.33 -10.93
N PRO A 32 -16.46 -12.02 -11.25
CA PRO A 32 -15.31 -11.16 -11.06
C PRO A 32 -14.85 -11.25 -9.59
N PRO A 33 -13.54 -11.22 -9.33
CA PRO A 33 -13.04 -11.19 -7.95
C PRO A 33 -13.69 -10.03 -7.20
N PRO A 34 -14.04 -10.20 -5.91
CA PRO A 34 -14.62 -9.12 -5.12
C PRO A 34 -13.69 -7.91 -5.15
N PRO A 35 -14.23 -6.67 -5.19
CA PRO A 35 -13.40 -5.48 -5.15
C PRO A 35 -12.50 -5.55 -3.92
N HIS A 36 -11.18 -5.49 -4.12
CA HIS A 36 -10.21 -5.41 -3.04
C HIS A 36 -10.59 -4.23 -2.14
N HIS A 37 -11.11 -4.51 -0.95
CA HIS A 37 -11.37 -3.49 0.06
C HIS A 37 -10.02 -3.06 0.59
N GLY A 38 -9.41 -2.07 -0.06
CA GLY A 38 -8.17 -1.47 0.36
C GLY A 38 -8.35 -0.94 1.77
N MET A 39 -7.53 -1.44 2.69
CA MET A 39 -7.31 -0.78 3.97
C MET A 39 -7.05 0.69 3.68
N CYS A 40 -7.96 1.56 4.12
CA CYS A 40 -7.83 3.00 4.00
C CYS A 40 -6.67 3.43 4.89
N HIS A 41 -5.46 3.39 4.36
CA HIS A 41 -4.30 3.88 5.07
C HIS A 41 -4.33 5.41 4.98
N PRO A 42 -4.20 6.13 6.11
CA PRO A 42 -4.05 7.57 6.11
C PRO A 42 -2.65 7.91 5.58
N HIS A 43 -2.45 7.80 4.26
CA HIS A 43 -1.23 8.23 3.58
C HIS A 43 -1.35 9.69 3.09
N GLY A 44 -2.21 10.48 3.74
CA GLY A 44 -2.36 11.90 3.46
C GLY A 44 -1.27 12.74 4.13
N HIS A 45 -1.09 13.95 3.62
CA HIS A 45 -0.35 14.99 4.31
C HIS A 45 -1.06 15.38 5.61
N ILE A 46 -0.30 15.66 6.67
CA ILE A 46 -0.85 16.18 7.93
C ILE A 46 -1.44 17.57 7.68
N LEU A 47 -0.71 18.40 6.92
CA LEU A 47 -1.22 19.69 6.47
C LEU A 47 -1.99 19.50 5.16
N SER A 48 -3.29 19.24 5.26
CA SER A 48 -4.16 19.27 4.07
C SER A 48 -4.17 20.67 3.47
N LEU A 49 -3.75 20.77 2.22
CA LEU A 49 -3.75 22.04 1.47
C LEU A 49 -5.03 22.22 0.65
N ASP A 50 -5.98 21.29 0.77
CA ASP A 50 -7.24 21.34 0.04
C ASP A 50 -8.06 22.57 0.47
N GLY A 51 -8.60 23.28 -0.51
CA GLY A 51 -9.32 24.55 -0.26
C GLY A 51 -8.43 25.72 0.18
N ILE A 52 -7.12 25.53 0.41
CA ILE A 52 -6.20 26.61 0.78
C ILE A 52 -5.77 27.37 -0.47
N LYS A 53 -6.01 28.69 -0.48
CA LYS A 53 -5.59 29.56 -1.58
C LYS A 53 -4.07 29.81 -1.47
N LEU A 54 -3.30 29.10 -2.29
CA LEU A 54 -1.84 29.25 -2.41
C LEU A 54 -1.47 30.20 -3.56
N THR A 55 -0.45 31.04 -3.37
CA THR A 55 0.14 31.84 -4.46
C THR A 55 0.91 30.95 -5.45
N SER A 56 1.17 31.45 -6.65
CA SER A 56 1.97 30.72 -7.65
C SER A 56 3.37 30.37 -7.14
N GLU A 57 3.97 31.26 -6.35
CA GLU A 57 5.29 31.03 -5.74
C GLU A 57 5.24 29.94 -4.66
N GLN A 58 4.22 29.96 -3.79
CA GLN A 58 4.03 28.92 -2.77
C GLN A 58 3.84 27.55 -3.43
N LYS A 59 2.99 27.46 -4.46
CA LYS A 59 2.79 26.21 -5.23
C LYS A 59 4.09 25.68 -5.80
N LYS A 60 4.93 26.56 -6.37
CA LYS A 60 6.24 26.19 -6.93
C LYS A 60 7.18 25.66 -5.83
N LYS A 61 7.24 26.32 -4.67
CA LYS A 61 8.06 25.89 -3.53
C LYS A 61 7.60 24.55 -2.97
N ILE A 62 6.31 24.37 -2.75
CA ILE A 62 5.72 23.12 -2.25
C ILE A 62 6.00 21.97 -3.22
N LYS A 63 5.82 22.20 -4.54
CA LYS A 63 6.17 21.18 -5.54
C LYS A 63 7.65 20.78 -5.48
N ALA A 64 8.56 21.75 -5.33
CA ALA A 64 9.99 21.46 -5.21
C ALA A 64 10.30 20.67 -3.92
N ILE A 65 9.63 20.98 -2.80
CA ILE A 65 9.74 20.21 -1.55
C ILE A 65 9.27 18.76 -1.78
N MET A 66 8.14 18.57 -2.46
CA MET A 66 7.61 17.23 -2.76
C MET A 66 8.55 16.40 -3.65
N GLU A 67 9.17 17.04 -4.65
CA GLU A 67 10.13 16.38 -5.53
C GLU A 67 11.44 16.03 -4.80
N ALA A 68 11.93 16.93 -3.95
CA ALA A 68 13.16 16.72 -3.18
C ALA A 68 13.02 15.66 -2.07
N ASN A 69 11.82 15.51 -1.50
CA ASN A 69 11.53 14.57 -0.43
C ASN A 69 10.79 13.31 -0.94
N ARG A 70 10.96 12.94 -2.22
CA ARG A 70 10.35 11.73 -2.77
C ARG A 70 10.96 10.51 -2.07
N PRO A 71 10.18 9.74 -1.28
CA PRO A 71 10.74 8.65 -0.50
C PRO A 71 11.14 7.47 -1.40
N ASP A 72 12.16 6.72 -0.98
CA ASP A 72 12.52 5.43 -1.59
C ASP A 72 11.58 4.33 -1.09
N PHE A 73 10.33 4.38 -1.54
CA PHE A 73 9.31 3.41 -1.15
C PHE A 73 9.74 1.96 -1.42
N LYS A 74 10.54 1.73 -2.48
CA LYS A 74 10.93 0.38 -2.85
C LYS A 74 11.96 -0.17 -1.86
N GLY A 75 13.00 0.59 -1.52
CA GLY A 75 13.99 0.20 -0.53
C GLY A 75 13.35 -0.06 0.83
N ASP A 76 12.48 0.84 1.29
CA ASP A 76 11.78 0.70 2.58
C ASP A 76 10.90 -0.56 2.62
N MET A 77 10.14 -0.84 1.55
CA MET A 77 9.30 -2.03 1.47
C MET A 77 10.14 -3.32 1.45
N GLU A 78 11.24 -3.34 0.70
CA GLU A 78 12.14 -4.49 0.64
C GLU A 78 12.78 -4.78 2.01
N GLN A 79 13.18 -3.73 2.74
CA GLN A 79 13.74 -3.85 4.07
C GLN A 79 12.69 -4.36 5.09
N GLU A 80 11.49 -3.79 5.08
CA GLU A 80 10.39 -4.24 5.95
C GLU A 80 10.02 -5.70 5.67
N HIS A 81 9.89 -6.07 4.39
CA HIS A 81 9.63 -7.44 3.98
C HIS A 81 10.72 -8.40 4.47
N SER A 82 12.00 -8.02 4.33
CA SER A 82 13.12 -8.83 4.79
C SER A 82 13.07 -9.09 6.30
N ILE A 83 12.74 -8.07 7.10
CA ILE A 83 12.60 -8.21 8.56
C ILE A 83 11.44 -9.17 8.88
N HIS A 84 10.29 -9.02 8.21
CA HIS A 84 9.14 -9.91 8.41
C HIS A 84 9.45 -11.38 8.06
N GLU A 85 10.18 -11.64 6.97
CA GLU A 85 10.60 -12.99 6.61
C GLU A 85 11.58 -13.60 7.63
N GLN A 86 12.46 -12.79 8.21
CA GLN A 86 13.35 -13.24 9.28
C GLN A 86 12.56 -13.58 10.55
N ILE A 87 11.59 -12.75 10.94
CA ILE A 87 10.70 -13.03 12.08
C ILE A 87 9.90 -14.31 11.82
N ARG A 88 9.32 -14.45 10.62
CA ARG A 88 8.58 -15.65 10.22
C ARG A 88 9.46 -16.90 10.34
N THR A 89 10.67 -16.84 9.81
CA THR A 89 11.63 -17.95 9.86
C THR A 89 11.98 -18.32 11.30
N LEU A 90 12.26 -17.32 12.15
CA LEU A 90 12.58 -17.51 13.56
C LEU A 90 11.43 -18.21 14.32
N LEU A 91 10.19 -17.81 14.05
CA LEU A 91 9.00 -18.34 14.74
C LEU A 91 8.52 -19.70 14.20
N THR A 92 8.94 -20.07 12.99
CA THR A 92 8.56 -21.36 12.36
C THR A 92 9.66 -22.41 12.43
N THR A 93 10.87 -22.03 12.86
CA THR A 93 11.97 -22.97 13.09
C THR A 93 11.66 -23.86 14.31
N PRO A 94 11.69 -25.19 14.19
CA PRO A 94 11.43 -26.08 15.33
C PRO A 94 12.44 -25.86 16.47
N GLY A 95 11.94 -25.78 17.71
CA GLY A 95 12.77 -25.62 18.90
C GLY A 95 12.35 -24.44 19.77
N THR A 96 13.24 -24.03 20.66
CA THR A 96 13.02 -22.81 21.49
C THR A 96 13.30 -21.58 20.64
N VAL A 97 12.41 -20.59 20.70
CA VAL A 97 12.57 -19.30 19.99
C VAL A 97 13.71 -18.50 20.62
N ASP A 98 14.64 -18.00 19.78
CA ASP A 98 15.65 -17.03 20.22
C ASP A 98 15.00 -15.65 20.42
N THR A 99 14.67 -15.37 21.67
CA THR A 99 14.04 -14.10 22.07
C THR A 99 14.96 -12.89 21.90
N ALA A 100 16.29 -13.06 21.95
CA ALA A 100 17.22 -11.96 21.76
C ALA A 100 17.28 -11.54 20.29
N GLN A 101 17.27 -12.52 19.37
CA GLN A 101 17.14 -12.25 17.94
C GLN A 101 15.79 -11.62 17.60
N LEU A 102 14.69 -12.11 18.17
CA LEU A 102 13.36 -11.53 17.97
C LEU A 102 13.33 -10.05 18.37
N ASN A 103 13.84 -9.72 19.57
CA ASN A 103 13.92 -8.35 20.05
C ASN A 103 14.74 -7.44 19.11
N THR A 104 15.84 -7.97 18.54
CA THR A 104 16.66 -7.24 17.58
C THR A 104 15.87 -6.92 16.30
N LEU A 105 15.15 -7.90 15.75
CA LEU A 105 14.31 -7.71 14.55
C LEU A 105 13.17 -6.72 14.81
N THR A 106 12.53 -6.78 15.97
CA THR A 106 11.51 -5.80 16.38
C THR A 106 12.08 -4.39 16.47
N GLN A 107 13.29 -4.23 17.04
CA GLN A 107 13.94 -2.93 17.12
C GLN A 107 14.31 -2.37 15.73
N GLN A 108 14.72 -3.23 14.80
CA GLN A 108 14.98 -2.83 13.41
C GLN A 108 13.70 -2.34 12.73
N LEU A 109 12.57 -3.06 12.90
CA LEU A 109 11.28 -2.66 12.35
C LEU A 109 10.83 -1.30 12.91
N ALA A 110 10.89 -1.13 14.24
CA ALA A 110 10.55 0.12 14.91
C ALA A 110 11.41 1.30 14.44
N THR A 111 12.70 1.06 14.22
CA THR A 111 13.63 2.08 13.69
C THR A 111 13.25 2.49 12.28
N LEU A 112 12.94 1.53 11.39
CA LEU A 112 12.51 1.80 10.02
C LEU A 112 11.20 2.60 10.00
N HIS A 113 10.22 2.27 10.86
CA HIS A 113 8.97 3.04 10.99
C HIS A 113 9.23 4.46 11.49
N THR A 114 10.08 4.62 12.50
CA THR A 114 10.42 5.93 13.07
C THR A 114 11.14 6.80 12.04
N GLN A 115 12.03 6.24 11.23
CA GLN A 115 12.74 6.96 10.17
C GLN A 115 11.77 7.48 9.10
N ARG A 116 10.82 6.63 8.66
CA ARG A 116 9.77 7.03 7.70
C ARG A 116 8.90 8.16 8.25
N GLU A 117 8.44 8.04 9.50
CA GLU A 117 7.61 9.06 10.12
C GLU A 117 8.38 10.37 10.32
N THR A 118 9.65 10.28 10.74
CA THR A 118 10.51 11.46 10.88
C THR A 118 10.70 12.19 9.54
N ALA A 119 10.97 11.46 8.47
CA ALA A 119 11.09 12.04 7.13
C ALA A 119 9.78 12.67 6.67
N HIS A 120 8.64 12.04 6.98
CA HIS A 120 7.32 12.57 6.71
C HIS A 120 7.10 13.91 7.43
N LEU A 121 7.33 13.97 8.73
CA LEU A 121 7.18 15.18 9.55
C LEU A 121 8.14 16.30 9.12
N GLN A 122 9.39 15.96 8.76
CA GLN A 122 10.34 16.95 8.26
C GLN A 122 9.88 17.61 6.96
N LYS A 123 9.22 16.86 6.07
CA LYS A 123 8.58 17.40 4.88
C LYS A 123 7.39 18.30 5.26
N GLU A 124 6.55 17.90 6.21
CA GLU A 124 5.44 18.74 6.69
C GLU A 124 5.93 20.06 7.30
N VAL A 125 7.06 20.06 8.03
CA VAL A 125 7.71 21.28 8.52
C VAL A 125 8.16 22.19 7.37
N GLN A 126 8.76 21.64 6.31
CA GLN A 126 9.13 22.43 5.14
C GLN A 126 7.91 23.06 4.45
N ILE A 127 6.79 22.34 4.38
CA ILE A 127 5.53 22.85 3.83
C ILE A 127 4.98 23.97 4.73
N HIS A 128 4.94 23.75 6.05
CA HIS A 128 4.51 24.73 7.05
C HIS A 128 5.22 26.07 6.85
N ASP A 129 6.53 26.07 6.65
CA ASP A 129 7.34 27.28 6.52
C ASP A 129 7.08 28.09 5.23
N VAL A 130 6.41 27.48 4.24
CA VAL A 130 5.96 28.17 3.02
C VAL A 130 4.62 28.88 3.24
N LEU A 131 3.84 28.44 4.22
CA LEU A 131 2.48 28.93 4.46
C LEU A 131 2.48 30.19 5.33
N THR A 132 1.45 31.01 5.15
CA THR A 132 1.20 32.17 6.01
C THR A 132 0.43 31.76 7.26
N LYS A 133 0.52 32.57 8.32
CA LYS A 133 -0.26 32.39 9.56
C LYS A 133 -1.77 32.23 9.29
N LYS A 134 -2.31 32.98 8.33
CA LYS A 134 -3.73 32.89 7.95
C LYS A 134 -4.06 31.55 7.30
N GLN A 135 -3.21 31.06 6.40
CA GLN A 135 -3.42 29.75 5.76
C GLN A 135 -3.32 28.61 6.80
N LEU A 136 -2.36 28.68 7.72
CA LEU A 136 -2.24 27.70 8.81
C LEU A 136 -3.47 27.70 9.73
N ALA A 137 -4.01 28.87 10.07
CA ALA A 137 -5.25 28.96 10.83
C ALA A 137 -6.44 28.33 10.08
N GLN A 138 -6.54 28.54 8.77
CA GLN A 138 -7.56 27.89 7.96
C GLN A 138 -7.42 26.37 7.94
N ILE A 139 -6.19 25.84 7.88
CA ILE A 139 -5.93 24.38 7.95
C ILE A 139 -6.35 23.84 9.32
N ALA A 140 -6.02 24.52 10.42
CA ALA A 140 -6.39 24.09 11.77
C ALA A 140 -7.91 24.05 12.00
N GLU A 141 -8.69 24.82 11.22
CA GLU A 141 -10.15 24.82 11.24
C GLU A 141 -10.76 23.74 10.34
N GLN A 142 -9.98 23.13 9.43
CA GLN A 142 -10.46 22.00 8.64
C GLN A 142 -10.68 20.80 9.56
N LYS A 143 -11.89 20.27 9.55
CA LYS A 143 -12.13 18.93 10.10
C LYS A 143 -11.41 17.96 9.17
N GLU A 144 -10.62 17.06 9.72
CA GLU A 144 -10.15 15.91 8.96
C GLU A 144 -11.40 15.17 8.48
N ASP A 145 -11.72 15.31 7.20
CA ASP A 145 -12.73 14.47 6.57
C ASP A 145 -12.19 13.04 6.69
N ALA A 146 -12.79 12.26 7.58
CA ALA A 146 -12.52 10.84 7.71
C ALA A 146 -12.98 10.17 6.40
N HIS A 147 -12.10 10.19 5.39
CA HIS A 147 -12.32 9.60 4.07
C HIS A 147 -12.37 8.06 4.11
N CYS A 148 -12.34 7.46 5.30
CA CYS A 148 -12.66 6.05 5.46
C CYS A 148 -14.17 5.92 5.66
N PRO A 149 -14.94 5.45 4.66
CA PRO A 149 -16.29 4.97 4.95
C PRO A 149 -16.20 3.88 6.03
N PRO A 150 -17.18 3.80 6.96
CA PRO A 150 -17.21 2.70 7.92
C PRO A 150 -17.15 1.37 7.17
N PRO A 151 -16.48 0.34 7.72
CA PRO A 151 -16.46 -0.97 7.08
C PRO A 151 -17.91 -1.41 6.83
N PRO A 152 -18.21 -2.03 5.66
CA PRO A 152 -19.55 -2.55 5.44
C PRO A 152 -19.91 -3.51 6.60
N PRO A 153 -21.18 -3.56 7.04
CA PRO A 153 -21.58 -4.54 8.03
C PRO A 153 -21.15 -5.93 7.56
N PRO A 154 -20.75 -6.84 8.47
CA PRO A 154 -20.43 -8.21 8.09
C PRO A 154 -21.59 -8.76 7.25
N PRO A 155 -21.33 -9.57 6.21
CA PRO A 155 -22.40 -10.22 5.46
C PRO A 155 -23.36 -10.84 6.48
N GLY A 156 -24.57 -10.29 6.57
CA GLY A 156 -25.56 -10.81 7.50
C GLY A 156 -25.74 -12.28 7.14
N ASP A 157 -25.52 -13.17 8.10
CA ASP A 157 -26.02 -14.53 8.01
C ASP A 157 -27.49 -14.40 7.59
N GLY A 158 -27.79 -14.86 6.37
CA GLY A 158 -29.12 -14.73 5.81
C GLY A 158 -30.12 -15.13 6.88
N ALA A 159 -31.12 -14.26 7.13
CA ALA A 159 -32.14 -14.53 8.11
C ALA A 159 -32.58 -16.00 7.95
N PRO A 160 -32.55 -16.81 9.04
CA PRO A 160 -32.94 -18.22 8.92
C PRO A 160 -34.33 -18.26 8.28
N PRO A 161 -34.57 -19.17 7.31
CA PRO A 161 -35.86 -19.24 6.64
C PRO A 161 -36.96 -19.36 7.69
N PRO A 162 -38.11 -18.67 7.51
CA PRO A 162 -39.20 -18.77 8.47
C PRO A 162 -39.60 -20.24 8.64
N PRO A 163 -39.93 -20.66 9.89
CA PRO A 163 -40.32 -22.04 10.14
C PRO A 163 -41.52 -22.43 9.27
N PRO A 164 -41.58 -23.69 8.78
CA PRO A 164 -42.69 -24.13 7.96
C PRO A 164 -44.02 -23.99 8.73
N PRO A 165 -45.13 -23.65 8.05
CA PRO A 165 -46.42 -23.54 8.70
C PRO A 165 -46.82 -24.89 9.35
N PRO A 166 -47.52 -24.86 10.48
CA PRO A 166 -47.94 -26.09 11.16
C PRO A 166 -48.80 -26.93 10.22
N ALA A 167 -48.51 -28.23 10.16
CA ALA A 167 -49.30 -29.18 9.40
C ALA A 167 -50.71 -29.28 10.01
N ASP A 168 -51.71 -28.89 9.23
CA ASP A 168 -53.11 -29.11 9.56
C ASP A 168 -53.38 -30.63 9.66
N LYS A 169 -54.11 -31.02 10.71
CA LYS A 169 -54.59 -32.39 10.94
C LYS A 169 -55.83 -32.70 10.12
#